data_AF-A0A384LEN5-F1
#
_entry.id   AF-A0A384LEN5-F1
#
_cell.length_a   1.000
_cell.length_b   1.000
_cell.length_c   1.000
_cell.angle_alpha   90.00
_cell.angle_beta   90.00
_cell.angle_gamma   90.00
#
_symmetry.space_group_name_H-M   'P 1'
#
loop_
_entity.id
_entity.type
_entity.pdbx_description
1 polymer ?
#
loop_
_entity_poly.entity_id
_entity_poly.type
_entity_poly.pdbx_seq_one_letter_code
_entity_poly.pdbx_strand_id
1 'polypeptide(L)'
;MSFIFRIGSAMLYTGQNEFYGSVERTFMYIVKQATGVLTKLTSLWDSIQSAKDIQLDGHNLFPPEFRGNIDHFNNMIKMSNITYPDRVANQTIRYLTGALNPVRYVLNVIAGVMLAVAFLGLLFSFCGLRVLVYLLVILGWILVTATILLSAVFLVFHNVVADTCMAMDQWVHDPAADSALSQLLPCLDPKTIGETLDITKTMTATAVDMTNAYTVNVSNHDQFPPNAPFYHNQSGPLVPLLCNPLDQNHKPRPCAPDEVLLANASQVYKGYICQVNAEGICTTQGRLTQGSYDQMMGAINVAFTLDHYGPFLASIADCTFVRDTFRDITTKNCPGLSITSQWIYAGLASLSGAVMFSLIFWLIFVRERRHRSQTKKSMIQMNRF
;
A
#
# COMPACT_ATOMS: atom_id res chain seq x y z
N MET A 1 45.79 1.40 3.49
CA MET A 1 45.17 2.64 2.98
C MET A 1 44.24 2.37 1.79
N SER A 2 44.77 2.09 0.59
CA SER A 2 43.96 1.94 -0.64
C SER A 2 43.04 0.72 -0.64
N PHE A 3 43.45 -0.40 -0.01
CA PHE A 3 42.61 -1.60 0.09
C PHE A 3 41.35 -1.39 0.96
N ILE A 4 41.51 -0.81 2.15
CA ILE A 4 40.39 -0.49 3.06
C ILE A 4 39.42 0.49 2.40
N PHE A 5 39.95 1.50 1.70
CA PHE A 5 39.15 2.46 0.95
C PHE A 5 38.32 1.76 -0.14
N ARG A 6 38.93 0.86 -0.94
CA ARG A 6 38.22 0.11 -1.99
C ARG A 6 37.12 -0.79 -1.42
N ILE A 7 37.39 -1.48 -0.31
CA ILE A 7 36.38 -2.30 0.38
C ILE A 7 35.25 -1.41 0.88
N GLY A 8 35.56 -0.31 1.59
CA GLY A 8 34.55 0.62 2.10
C GLY A 8 33.69 1.24 1.00
N SER A 9 34.29 1.64 -0.13
CA SER A 9 33.56 2.12 -1.30
C SER A 9 32.68 1.05 -1.94
N ALA A 10 33.16 -0.20 -2.06
CA ALA A 10 32.36 -1.29 -2.58
C ALA A 10 31.17 -1.60 -1.66
N MET A 11 31.40 -1.70 -0.35
CA MET A 11 30.34 -1.89 0.66
C MET A 11 29.30 -0.77 0.61
N LEU A 12 29.77 0.49 0.52
CA LEU A 12 28.88 1.65 0.45
C LEU A 12 28.05 1.67 -0.84
N TYR A 13 28.65 1.36 -1.99
CA TYR A 13 27.94 1.36 -3.28
C TYR A 13 26.93 0.21 -3.39
N THR A 14 27.35 -1.01 -3.05
CA THR A 14 26.48 -2.19 -3.03
C THR A 14 25.37 -2.03 -1.98
N GLY A 15 25.74 -1.57 -0.78
CA GLY A 15 24.80 -1.30 0.31
C GLY A 15 23.74 -0.28 -0.10
N GLN A 16 24.14 0.84 -0.73
CA GLN A 16 23.20 1.82 -1.26
C GLN A 16 22.24 1.21 -2.29
N ASN A 17 22.76 0.56 -3.33
CA ASN A 17 21.91 0.04 -4.41
C ASN A 17 20.85 -0.94 -3.89
N GLU A 18 21.27 -1.89 -3.06
CA GLU A 18 20.36 -2.87 -2.47
C GLU A 18 19.41 -2.24 -1.45
N PHE A 19 19.88 -1.28 -0.64
CA PHE A 19 19.03 -0.57 0.33
C PHE A 19 17.89 0.17 -0.36
N TYR A 20 18.20 1.00 -1.36
CA TYR A 20 17.19 1.75 -2.10
C TYR A 20 16.19 0.81 -2.79
N GLY A 21 16.67 -0.26 -3.44
CA GLY A 21 15.79 -1.26 -4.04
C GLY A 21 14.94 -2.01 -3.01
N SER A 22 15.44 -2.24 -1.80
CA SER A 22 14.69 -2.88 -0.72
C SER A 22 13.60 -1.96 -0.16
N VAL A 23 13.91 -0.68 0.08
CA VAL A 23 12.94 0.33 0.53
C VAL A 23 11.85 0.51 -0.54
N GLU A 24 12.22 0.63 -1.81
CA GLU A 24 11.28 0.75 -2.92
C GLU A 24 10.34 -0.46 -3.01
N ARG A 25 10.87 -1.69 -2.98
CA ARG A 25 10.05 -2.92 -2.99
C ARG A 25 9.08 -2.99 -1.82
N THR A 26 9.53 -2.63 -0.62
CA THR A 26 8.69 -2.64 0.59
C THR A 26 7.56 -1.64 0.49
N PHE A 27 7.88 -0.43 0.04
CA PHE A 27 6.90 0.62 -0.11
C PHE A 27 5.89 0.31 -1.22
N MET A 28 6.36 -0.19 -2.37
CA MET A 28 5.51 -0.65 -3.47
C MET A 28 4.55 -1.74 -3.01
N TYR A 29 5.02 -2.66 -2.18
CA TYR A 29 4.17 -3.69 -1.59
C TYR A 29 3.09 -3.10 -0.67
N ILE A 30 3.46 -2.21 0.26
CA ILE A 30 2.51 -1.54 1.17
C ILE A 30 1.47 -0.75 0.37
N VAL A 31 1.91 0.05 -0.60
CA VAL A 31 1.03 0.84 -1.48
C VAL A 31 0.10 -0.06 -2.26
N LYS A 32 0.57 -1.19 -2.79
CA LYS A 32 -0.25 -2.18 -3.51
C LYS A 32 -1.32 -2.80 -2.61
N GLN A 33 -0.99 -3.15 -1.37
CA GLN A 33 -1.95 -3.70 -0.42
C GLN A 33 -3.00 -2.65 -0.03
N ALA A 34 -2.58 -1.43 0.29
CA ALA A 34 -3.46 -0.32 0.65
C ALA A 34 -4.41 0.07 -0.50
N THR A 35 -3.90 0.17 -1.72
CA THR A 35 -4.72 0.44 -2.91
C THR A 35 -5.66 -0.71 -3.23
N GLY A 36 -5.23 -1.96 -3.05
CA GLY A 36 -6.11 -3.13 -3.18
C GLY A 36 -7.31 -3.08 -2.23
N VAL A 37 -7.09 -2.70 -0.97
CA VAL A 37 -8.18 -2.50 0.01
C VAL A 37 -9.10 -1.37 -0.45
N LEU A 38 -8.54 -0.23 -0.82
CA LEU A 38 -9.30 0.93 -1.27
C LEU A 38 -10.17 0.58 -2.49
N THR A 39 -9.63 -0.09 -3.50
CA THR A 39 -10.38 -0.51 -4.69
C THR A 39 -11.57 -1.39 -4.35
N LYS A 40 -11.38 -2.39 -3.47
CA LYS A 40 -12.47 -3.29 -3.07
C LYS A 40 -13.56 -2.55 -2.29
N LEU A 41 -13.16 -1.69 -1.34
CA LEU A 41 -14.10 -0.88 -0.57
C LEU A 41 -14.86 0.13 -1.44
N THR A 42 -14.19 0.77 -2.40
CA THR A 42 -14.83 1.67 -3.37
C THR A 42 -15.81 0.91 -4.25
N SER A 43 -15.44 -0.27 -4.76
CA SER A 43 -16.36 -1.11 -5.56
C SER A 43 -17.60 -1.56 -4.78
N LEU A 44 -17.42 -1.92 -3.49
CA LEU A 44 -18.53 -2.23 -2.59
C LEU A 44 -19.42 -1.00 -2.39
N TRP A 45 -18.80 0.16 -2.14
CA TRP A 45 -19.51 1.41 -1.92
C TRP A 45 -20.29 1.89 -3.15
N ASP A 46 -19.68 1.83 -4.34
CA ASP A 46 -20.32 2.21 -5.61
C ASP A 46 -21.56 1.36 -5.88
N SER A 47 -21.51 0.07 -5.55
CA SER A 47 -22.65 -0.84 -5.67
C SER A 47 -23.79 -0.45 -4.71
N ILE A 48 -23.47 -0.17 -3.44
CA ILE A 48 -24.46 0.29 -2.45
C ILE A 48 -25.07 1.63 -2.86
N GLN A 49 -24.25 2.57 -3.33
CA GLN A 49 -24.68 3.88 -3.78
C GLN A 49 -25.60 3.80 -5.00
N SER A 50 -25.28 2.93 -5.97
CA SER A 50 -26.11 2.73 -7.17
C SER A 50 -27.50 2.20 -6.83
N ALA A 51 -27.63 1.53 -5.69
CA ALA A 51 -28.86 0.91 -5.23
C ALA A 51 -29.67 1.75 -4.22
N LYS A 52 -29.18 2.95 -3.87
CA LYS A 52 -29.80 3.83 -2.85
C LYS A 52 -31.27 4.13 -3.14
N ASP A 53 -31.58 4.42 -4.40
CA ASP A 53 -32.90 4.88 -4.83
C ASP A 53 -33.74 3.76 -5.47
N ILE A 54 -33.31 2.50 -5.34
CA ILE A 54 -34.05 1.36 -5.86
C ILE A 54 -35.30 1.12 -5.03
N GLN A 55 -36.42 1.01 -5.74
CA GLN A 55 -37.72 0.67 -5.21
C GLN A 55 -38.22 -0.57 -5.93
N LEU A 56 -38.54 -1.62 -5.17
CA LEU A 56 -39.20 -2.82 -5.67
C LEU A 56 -40.57 -2.90 -4.98
N ASP A 57 -41.64 -2.95 -5.78
CA ASP A 57 -43.03 -2.99 -5.27
C ASP A 57 -43.38 -1.83 -4.31
N GLY A 58 -42.88 -0.61 -4.62
CA GLY A 58 -43.07 0.57 -3.77
C GLY A 58 -42.28 0.56 -2.45
N HIS A 59 -41.51 -0.50 -2.17
CA HIS A 59 -40.64 -0.62 -1.00
C HIS A 59 -39.21 -0.26 -1.38
N ASN A 60 -38.59 0.63 -0.62
CA ASN A 60 -37.19 0.98 -0.80
C ASN A 60 -36.30 -0.19 -0.35
N LEU A 61 -35.24 -0.48 -1.09
CA LEU A 61 -34.25 -1.50 -0.70
C LEU A 61 -33.58 -1.18 0.64
N PHE A 62 -33.34 0.11 0.89
CA PHE A 62 -32.74 0.60 2.13
C PHE A 62 -33.69 1.48 2.93
N PRO A 63 -33.69 1.39 4.28
CA PRO A 63 -34.39 2.32 5.15
C PRO A 63 -33.98 3.79 4.91
N PRO A 64 -34.86 4.77 5.19
CA PRO A 64 -34.56 6.19 4.97
C PRO A 64 -33.32 6.69 5.72
N GLU A 65 -33.08 6.22 6.95
CA GLU A 65 -31.89 6.59 7.73
C GLU A 65 -30.60 6.11 7.07
N PHE A 66 -30.58 4.89 6.55
CA PHE A 66 -29.41 4.32 5.88
C PHE A 66 -29.07 5.07 4.57
N ARG A 67 -30.09 5.50 3.82
CA ARG A 67 -29.91 6.32 2.61
C ARG A 67 -29.26 7.68 2.90
N GLY A 68 -29.63 8.33 4.00
CA GLY A 68 -28.98 9.57 4.45
C GLY A 68 -27.50 9.37 4.77
N ASN A 69 -27.15 8.25 5.42
CA ASN A 69 -25.76 7.90 5.71
C ASN A 69 -24.94 7.60 4.43
N ILE A 70 -25.57 6.97 3.44
CA ILE A 70 -24.97 6.77 2.11
C ILE A 70 -24.60 8.12 1.48
N ASP A 71 -25.50 9.09 1.45
CA ASP A 71 -25.20 10.39 0.86
C ASP A 71 -24.10 11.16 1.63
N HIS A 72 -24.13 11.10 2.96
CA HIS A 72 -23.09 11.70 3.80
C HIS A 72 -21.70 11.13 3.49
N PHE A 73 -21.57 9.80 3.44
CA PHE A 73 -20.28 9.15 3.19
C PHE A 73 -19.79 9.36 1.75
N ASN A 74 -20.69 9.31 0.76
CA ASN A 74 -20.34 9.63 -0.63
C ASN A 74 -19.83 11.09 -0.77
N ASN A 75 -20.48 12.03 -0.09
CA ASN A 75 -20.01 13.42 -0.06
C ASN A 75 -18.66 13.55 0.65
N MET A 76 -18.43 12.81 1.73
CA MET A 76 -17.12 12.79 2.41
C MET A 76 -16.01 12.24 1.51
N ILE A 77 -16.27 11.18 0.72
CA ILE A 77 -15.33 10.67 -0.29
C ILE A 77 -15.03 11.73 -1.35
N LYS A 78 -16.06 12.40 -1.88
CA LYS A 78 -15.90 13.46 -2.89
C LYS A 78 -15.14 14.68 -2.34
N MET A 79 -15.42 15.09 -1.09
CA MET A 79 -14.76 16.21 -0.43
C MET A 79 -13.31 15.93 -0.05
N SER A 80 -12.99 14.70 0.34
CA SER A 80 -11.62 14.30 0.71
C SER A 80 -10.68 14.22 -0.48
N ASN A 81 -11.16 14.45 -1.71
CA ASN A 81 -10.41 14.36 -2.96
C ASN A 81 -9.59 13.06 -3.04
N ILE A 82 -10.10 11.99 -2.43
CA ILE A 82 -9.51 10.65 -2.47
C ILE A 82 -9.58 10.26 -3.94
N THR A 83 -8.48 10.54 -4.64
CA THR A 83 -8.40 10.26 -6.06
C THR A 83 -8.23 8.76 -6.23
N TYR A 84 -8.61 8.26 -7.40
CA TYR A 84 -8.44 6.89 -7.85
C TYR A 84 -7.17 6.22 -7.28
N PRO A 85 -7.25 4.95 -6.83
CA PRO A 85 -6.14 4.25 -6.17
C PRO A 85 -4.80 4.36 -6.91
N ASP A 86 -4.81 4.32 -8.25
CA ASP A 86 -3.61 4.47 -9.07
C ASP A 86 -2.92 5.83 -8.93
N ARG A 87 -3.69 6.91 -8.77
CA ARG A 87 -3.10 8.25 -8.58
C ARG A 87 -2.43 8.34 -7.21
N VAL A 88 -3.08 7.80 -6.18
CA VAL A 88 -2.50 7.75 -4.83
C VAL A 88 -1.21 6.95 -4.86
N ALA A 89 -1.21 5.75 -5.46
CA ALA A 89 0.01 4.97 -5.65
C ALA A 89 1.11 5.76 -6.38
N ASN A 90 0.82 6.28 -7.57
CA ASN A 90 1.81 6.98 -8.40
C ASN A 90 2.36 8.25 -7.74
N GLN A 91 1.53 8.98 -7.00
CA GLN A 91 1.96 10.16 -6.27
C GLN A 91 2.87 9.77 -5.10
N THR A 92 2.51 8.72 -4.37
CA THR A 92 3.23 8.24 -3.19
C THR A 92 4.60 7.65 -3.58
N ILE A 93 4.66 6.90 -4.68
CA ILE A 93 5.90 6.38 -5.28
C ILE A 93 6.82 7.51 -5.76
N ARG A 94 6.26 8.56 -6.38
CA ARG A 94 7.03 9.74 -6.82
C ARG A 94 7.64 10.48 -5.64
N TYR A 95 6.93 10.62 -4.51
CA TYR A 95 7.50 11.22 -3.31
C TYR A 95 8.64 10.38 -2.74
N LEU A 96 8.49 9.05 -2.69
CA LEU A 96 9.54 8.16 -2.19
C LEU A 96 10.80 8.26 -3.05
N THR A 97 10.67 8.08 -4.37
CA THR A 97 11.80 8.15 -5.31
C THR A 97 12.43 9.54 -5.29
N GLY A 98 11.61 10.60 -5.20
CA GLY A 98 12.06 11.97 -5.04
C GLY A 98 12.83 12.24 -3.74
N ALA A 99 12.52 11.56 -2.65
CA ALA A 99 13.23 11.68 -1.36
C ALA A 99 14.53 10.85 -1.31
N LEU A 100 14.55 9.67 -1.93
CA LEU A 100 15.68 8.74 -1.87
C LEU A 100 16.81 9.08 -2.86
N ASN A 101 16.46 9.55 -4.07
CA ASN A 101 17.43 9.87 -5.12
C ASN A 101 18.45 10.95 -4.73
N PRO A 102 18.08 12.05 -4.06
CA PRO A 102 19.04 13.06 -3.60
C PRO A 102 20.07 12.49 -2.62
N VAL A 103 19.65 11.62 -1.69
CA VAL A 103 20.54 11.01 -0.69
C VAL A 103 21.58 10.13 -1.38
N ARG A 104 21.16 9.30 -2.33
CA ARG A 104 22.04 8.45 -3.14
C ARG A 104 23.07 9.29 -3.90
N TYR A 105 22.61 10.37 -4.52
CA TYR A 105 23.47 11.27 -5.26
C TYR A 105 24.53 11.92 -4.36
N VAL A 106 24.12 12.45 -3.20
CA VAL A 106 25.02 13.08 -2.22
C VAL A 106 26.07 12.09 -1.71
N LEU A 107 25.68 10.85 -1.36
CA LEU A 107 26.62 9.84 -0.90
C LEU A 107 27.67 9.48 -1.96
N ASN A 108 27.27 9.35 -3.23
CA ASN A 108 28.20 9.09 -4.33
C ASN A 108 29.18 10.25 -4.55
N VAL A 109 28.69 11.50 -4.47
CA VAL A 109 29.55 12.69 -4.57
C VAL A 109 30.57 12.72 -3.43
N ILE A 110 30.15 12.47 -2.19
CA ILE A 110 31.05 12.43 -1.02
C ILE A 110 32.14 11.37 -1.22
N ALA A 111 31.78 10.16 -1.65
CA ALA A 111 32.75 9.09 -1.90
C ALA A 111 33.76 9.48 -2.99
N GLY A 112 33.31 10.12 -4.07
CA GLY A 112 34.17 10.62 -5.15
C GLY A 112 35.13 11.71 -4.69
N VAL A 113 34.63 12.69 -3.92
CA VAL A 113 35.46 13.77 -3.36
C VAL A 113 36.50 13.21 -2.39
N MET A 114 36.14 12.23 -1.55
CA MET A 114 37.09 11.57 -0.66
C MET A 114 38.21 10.85 -1.41
N LEU A 115 37.88 10.18 -2.51
CA LEU A 115 38.87 9.55 -3.39
C LEU A 115 39.83 10.59 -3.98
N ALA A 116 39.29 11.72 -4.47
CA ALA A 116 40.08 12.80 -5.05
C ALA A 116 41.02 13.44 -4.00
N VAL A 117 40.53 13.69 -2.79
CA VAL A 117 41.36 14.21 -1.67
C VAL A 117 42.47 13.21 -1.33
N ALA A 118 42.15 11.92 -1.21
CA ALA A 118 43.13 10.85 -0.96
C ALA A 118 44.23 10.81 -2.03
N PHE A 119 43.86 10.91 -3.32
CA PHE A 119 44.79 10.89 -4.44
C PHE A 119 45.66 12.14 -4.52
N LEU A 120 45.04 13.33 -4.49
CA LEU A 120 45.76 14.61 -4.56
C LEU A 120 46.67 14.83 -3.36
N GLY A 121 46.25 14.41 -2.16
CA GLY A 121 47.06 14.52 -0.96
C GLY A 121 48.32 13.66 -1.03
N LEU A 122 48.22 12.44 -1.60
CA LEU A 122 49.37 11.58 -1.84
C LEU A 122 50.34 12.20 -2.86
N LEU A 123 49.82 12.72 -3.98
CA LEU A 123 50.63 13.38 -5.01
C LEU A 123 51.36 14.63 -4.47
N PHE A 124 50.65 15.52 -3.78
CA PHE A 124 51.25 16.76 -3.26
C PHE A 124 52.22 16.50 -2.10
N SER A 125 51.98 15.46 -1.30
CA SER A 125 52.92 14.99 -0.27
C SER A 125 54.24 14.52 -0.91
N PHE A 126 54.17 13.82 -2.05
CA PHE A 126 55.35 13.41 -2.82
C PHE A 126 56.07 14.61 -3.47
N CYS A 127 55.34 15.52 -4.11
CA CYS A 127 55.90 16.73 -4.72
C CYS A 127 56.43 17.75 -3.69
N GLY A 128 56.08 17.61 -2.41
CA GLY A 128 56.54 18.51 -1.33
C GLY A 128 55.83 19.86 -1.28
N LEU A 129 54.62 19.97 -1.87
CA LEU A 129 53.82 21.20 -1.94
C LEU A 129 53.06 21.42 -0.63
N ARG A 130 53.74 22.01 0.37
CA ARG A 130 53.26 22.07 1.76
C ARG A 130 51.91 22.77 1.94
N VAL A 131 51.72 23.93 1.31
CA VAL A 131 50.48 24.73 1.47
C VAL A 131 49.26 23.93 0.99
N LEU A 132 49.38 23.26 -0.16
CA LEU A 132 48.30 22.44 -0.72
C LEU A 132 47.99 21.22 0.15
N VAL A 133 49.01 20.58 0.74
CA VAL A 133 48.79 19.46 1.67
C VAL A 133 48.04 19.94 2.92
N TYR A 134 48.40 21.08 3.50
CA TYR A 134 47.67 21.61 4.66
C TYR A 134 46.20 21.95 4.35
N LEU A 135 45.93 22.55 3.18
CA LEU A 135 44.54 22.82 2.74
C LEU A 135 43.74 21.52 2.55
N LEU A 136 44.33 20.50 1.92
CA LEU A 136 43.69 19.19 1.76
C LEU A 136 43.46 18.46 3.08
N VAL A 137 44.34 18.66 4.08
CA VAL A 137 44.15 18.11 5.42
C VAL A 137 42.94 18.76 6.10
N ILE A 138 42.80 20.09 6.02
CA ILE A 138 41.62 20.79 6.58
C ILE A 138 40.34 20.29 5.90
N LEU A 139 40.32 20.24 4.56
CA LEU A 139 39.19 19.71 3.80
C LEU A 139 38.89 18.25 4.15
N GLY A 140 39.93 17.42 4.27
CA GLY A 140 39.81 16.01 4.62
C GLY A 140 39.18 15.82 6.00
N TRP A 141 39.55 16.61 7.00
CA TRP A 141 38.95 16.53 8.33
C TRP A 141 37.47 16.92 8.32
N ILE A 142 37.08 17.94 7.53
CA ILE A 142 35.67 18.31 7.34
C ILE A 142 34.88 17.14 6.72
N LEU A 143 35.46 16.44 5.73
CA LEU A 143 34.83 15.28 5.11
C LEU A 143 34.73 14.08 6.07
N VAL A 144 35.76 13.84 6.88
CA VAL A 144 35.78 12.80 7.92
C VAL A 144 34.68 13.05 8.95
N THR A 145 34.54 14.28 9.46
CA THR A 145 33.49 14.60 10.44
C THR A 145 32.10 14.46 9.82
N ALA A 146 31.88 14.95 8.60
CA ALA A 146 30.61 14.82 7.90
C ALA A 146 30.21 13.35 7.67
N THR A 147 31.15 12.49 7.29
CA THR A 147 30.87 11.06 7.06
C THR A 147 30.67 10.25 8.34
N ILE A 148 31.35 10.59 9.43
CA ILE A 148 31.07 10.00 10.75
C ILE A 148 29.65 10.36 11.19
N LEU A 149 29.25 11.62 11.01
CA LEU A 149 27.89 12.06 11.34
C LEU A 149 26.85 11.31 10.49
N LEU A 150 27.07 11.19 9.18
CA LEU A 150 26.20 10.41 8.29
C LEU A 150 26.15 8.93 8.70
N SER A 151 27.29 8.34 9.05
CA SER A 151 27.36 6.96 9.56
C SER A 151 26.52 6.78 10.83
N ALA A 152 26.56 7.74 11.75
CA ALA A 152 25.76 7.70 12.97
C ALA A 152 24.25 7.79 12.66
N VAL A 153 23.85 8.65 11.71
CA VAL A 153 22.45 8.72 11.25
C VAL A 153 21.98 7.39 10.65
N PHE A 154 22.78 6.76 9.79
CA PHE A 154 22.43 5.46 9.21
C PHE A 154 22.40 4.33 10.25
N LEU A 155 23.22 4.41 11.31
CA LEU A 155 23.17 3.46 12.43
C LEU A 155 21.88 3.61 13.22
N VAL A 156 21.46 4.84 13.53
CA VAL A 156 20.16 5.09 14.18
C VAL A 156 19.03 4.58 13.30
N PHE A 157 19.09 4.85 12.00
CA PHE A 157 18.09 4.35 11.06
C PHE A 157 18.03 2.81 11.02
N HIS A 158 19.19 2.13 11.02
CA HIS A 158 19.25 0.67 11.10
C HIS A 158 18.52 0.13 12.33
N ASN A 159 18.75 0.74 13.50
CA ASN A 159 18.06 0.36 14.74
C ASN A 159 16.55 0.62 14.65
N VAL A 160 16.13 1.78 14.15
CA VAL A 160 14.69 2.09 13.98
C VAL A 160 14.00 1.08 13.07
N VAL A 161 14.63 0.68 11.96
CA VAL A 161 14.07 -0.33 11.06
C VAL A 161 14.04 -1.70 11.73
N ALA A 162 15.11 -2.09 12.43
CA ALA A 162 15.16 -3.37 13.16
C ALA A 162 14.05 -3.44 14.23
N ASP A 163 13.89 -2.38 15.03
CA ASP A 163 12.87 -2.27 16.07
C ASP A 163 11.45 -2.30 15.47
N THR A 164 11.25 -1.59 14.35
CA THR A 164 9.95 -1.60 13.63
C THR A 164 9.64 -3.01 13.11
N CYS A 165 10.61 -3.68 12.50
CA CYS A 165 10.45 -5.04 12.00
C CYS A 165 10.16 -6.04 13.11
N MET A 166 10.83 -5.91 14.26
CA MET A 166 10.58 -6.72 15.46
C MET A 166 9.19 -6.45 16.02
N ALA A 167 8.77 -5.19 16.10
CA ALA A 167 7.43 -4.81 16.59
C ALA A 167 6.32 -5.35 15.66
N MET A 168 6.51 -5.28 14.34
CA MET A 168 5.59 -5.87 13.37
C MET A 168 5.51 -7.40 13.53
N ASP A 169 6.65 -8.07 13.74
CA ASP A 169 6.69 -9.52 13.89
C ASP A 169 6.01 -9.97 15.20
N GLN A 170 6.25 -9.24 16.30
CA GLN A 170 5.58 -9.49 17.58
C GLN A 170 4.06 -9.32 17.46
N TRP A 171 3.60 -8.25 16.80
CA TRP A 171 2.18 -8.00 16.58
C TRP A 171 1.52 -9.07 15.71
N VAL A 172 2.25 -9.64 14.74
CA VAL A 172 1.75 -10.76 13.92
C VAL A 172 1.44 -12.00 14.77
N HIS A 173 2.21 -12.23 15.83
CA HIS A 173 2.01 -13.37 16.73
C HIS A 173 0.94 -13.11 17.79
N ASP A 174 0.91 -11.90 18.36
CA ASP A 174 -0.06 -11.50 19.36
C ASP A 174 -0.59 -10.08 19.11
N PRO A 175 -1.64 -9.93 18.27
CA PRO A 175 -2.23 -8.63 17.98
C PRO A 175 -3.08 -8.08 19.14
N ALA A 176 -3.43 -8.93 20.13
CA ALA A 176 -4.22 -8.54 21.30
C ALA A 176 -3.37 -7.98 22.45
N ALA A 177 -2.05 -8.14 22.38
CA ALA A 177 -1.13 -7.53 23.34
C ALA A 177 -1.20 -5.99 23.27
N ASP A 178 -1.08 -5.34 24.42
CA ASP A 178 -0.99 -3.88 24.52
C ASP A 178 0.29 -3.40 23.82
N SER A 179 0.10 -2.81 22.64
CA SER A 179 1.18 -2.28 21.80
C SER A 179 0.71 -1.01 21.09
N ALA A 180 1.67 -0.18 20.65
CA ALA A 180 1.33 0.99 19.84
C ALA A 180 0.62 0.60 18.52
N LEU A 181 0.91 -0.60 18.00
CA LEU A 181 0.33 -1.11 16.77
C LEU A 181 -1.10 -1.60 16.95
N SER A 182 -1.43 -2.23 18.09
CA SER A 182 -2.82 -2.64 18.42
C SER A 182 -3.72 -1.45 18.74
N GLN A 183 -3.16 -0.35 19.27
CA GLN A 183 -3.91 0.91 19.44
C GLN A 183 -4.23 1.59 18.09
N LEU A 184 -3.34 1.47 17.11
CA LEU A 184 -3.53 2.06 15.77
C LEU A 184 -4.42 1.20 14.88
N LEU A 185 -4.32 -0.12 14.99
CA LEU A 185 -5.02 -1.12 14.17
C LEU A 185 -5.82 -2.06 15.10
N PRO A 186 -6.92 -1.57 15.69
CA PRO A 186 -7.72 -2.38 16.60
C PRO A 186 -8.43 -3.48 15.83
N CYS A 187 -8.12 -4.73 16.16
CA CYS A 187 -8.84 -5.89 15.68
C CYS A 187 -10.17 -6.00 16.42
N LEU A 188 -11.25 -6.30 15.70
CA LEU A 188 -12.54 -6.53 16.33
C LEU A 188 -12.53 -7.88 17.04
N ASP A 189 -13.25 -7.99 18.16
CA ASP A 189 -13.41 -9.27 18.84
C ASP A 189 -14.34 -10.21 18.04
N PRO A 190 -14.22 -11.54 18.23
CA PRO A 190 -14.99 -12.51 17.45
C PRO A 190 -16.50 -12.30 17.52
N LYS A 191 -17.02 -11.75 18.62
CA LYS A 191 -18.46 -11.50 18.78
C LYS A 191 -18.88 -10.32 17.90
N THR A 192 -18.19 -9.19 17.97
CA THR A 192 -18.49 -8.02 17.13
C THR A 192 -18.28 -8.31 15.64
N ILE A 193 -17.31 -9.15 15.27
CA ILE A 193 -17.15 -9.64 13.89
C ILE A 193 -18.37 -10.43 13.45
N GLY A 194 -18.83 -11.37 14.30
CA GLY A 194 -20.03 -12.17 14.05
C GLY A 194 -21.27 -11.29 13.83
N GLU A 195 -21.49 -10.31 14.70
CA GLU A 195 -22.60 -9.35 14.59
C GLU A 195 -22.51 -8.52 13.30
N THR A 196 -21.32 -8.05 12.93
CA THR A 196 -21.11 -7.25 11.71
C THR A 196 -21.32 -8.05 10.43
N LEU A 197 -20.85 -9.31 10.41
CA LEU A 197 -21.06 -10.20 9.27
C LEU A 197 -22.52 -10.63 9.15
N ASP A 198 -23.23 -10.79 10.26
CA ASP A 198 -24.66 -11.12 10.26
C ASP A 198 -25.49 -10.00 9.63
N ILE A 199 -25.14 -8.73 9.86
CA ILE A 199 -25.75 -7.58 9.17
C ILE A 199 -25.56 -7.70 7.64
N THR A 200 -24.34 -8.01 7.20
CA THR A 200 -24.01 -8.17 5.77
C THR A 200 -24.84 -9.28 5.13
N LYS A 201 -24.97 -10.41 5.83
CA LYS A 201 -25.79 -11.55 5.41
C LYS A 201 -27.28 -11.22 5.37
N THR A 202 -27.78 -10.53 6.39
CA THR A 202 -29.18 -10.07 6.46
C THR A 202 -29.52 -9.16 5.28
N MET A 203 -28.65 -8.21 4.95
CA MET A 203 -28.84 -7.34 3.79
C MET A 203 -28.82 -8.11 2.46
N THR A 204 -27.93 -9.09 2.34
CA THR A 204 -27.86 -9.98 1.17
C THR A 204 -29.16 -10.76 0.99
N ALA A 205 -29.63 -11.41 2.05
CA ALA A 205 -30.89 -12.15 2.05
C ALA A 205 -32.09 -11.23 1.74
N THR A 206 -32.16 -10.05 2.38
CA THR A 206 -33.24 -9.08 2.16
C THR A 206 -33.32 -8.62 0.70
N ALA A 207 -32.17 -8.33 0.06
CA ALA A 207 -32.15 -7.92 -1.35
C ALA A 207 -32.65 -9.04 -2.28
N VAL A 208 -32.31 -10.29 -2.00
CA VAL A 208 -32.82 -11.46 -2.74
C VAL A 208 -34.32 -11.64 -2.50
N ASP A 209 -34.76 -11.56 -1.26
CA ASP A 209 -36.16 -11.77 -0.89
C ASP A 209 -37.07 -10.69 -1.49
N MET A 210 -36.63 -9.43 -1.51
CA MET A 210 -37.35 -8.35 -2.21
C MET A 210 -37.42 -8.59 -3.72
N THR A 211 -36.35 -9.07 -4.34
CA THR A 211 -36.33 -9.41 -5.78
C THR A 211 -37.29 -10.56 -6.08
N ASN A 212 -37.32 -11.58 -5.22
CA ASN A 212 -38.23 -12.72 -5.34
C ASN A 212 -39.69 -12.32 -5.09
N ALA A 213 -39.95 -11.47 -4.09
CA ALA A 213 -41.28 -10.93 -3.82
C ALA A 213 -41.81 -10.14 -5.02
N TYR A 214 -40.99 -9.27 -5.62
CA TYR A 214 -41.35 -8.56 -6.86
C TYR A 214 -41.63 -9.54 -8.01
N THR A 215 -40.79 -10.57 -8.15
CA THR A 215 -40.94 -11.60 -9.18
C THR A 215 -42.29 -12.32 -9.05
N VAL A 216 -42.66 -12.77 -7.86
CA VAL A 216 -43.90 -13.54 -7.62
C VAL A 216 -45.13 -12.64 -7.67
N ASN A 217 -45.10 -11.50 -6.97
CA ASN A 217 -46.29 -10.67 -6.76
C ASN A 217 -46.55 -9.69 -7.90
N VAL A 218 -45.53 -9.36 -8.71
CA VAL A 218 -45.64 -8.39 -9.80
C VAL A 218 -45.38 -9.06 -11.15
N SER A 219 -44.18 -9.58 -11.39
CA SER A 219 -43.79 -10.09 -12.73
C SER A 219 -44.54 -11.36 -13.14
N ASN A 220 -44.77 -12.27 -12.20
CA ASN A 220 -45.45 -13.54 -12.44
C ASN A 220 -46.94 -13.52 -12.06
N HIS A 221 -47.47 -12.37 -11.63
CA HIS A 221 -48.86 -12.25 -11.23
C HIS A 221 -49.75 -11.81 -12.40
N ASP A 222 -50.51 -12.74 -12.95
CA ASP A 222 -51.29 -12.53 -14.17
C ASP A 222 -52.60 -11.71 -13.97
N GLN A 223 -53.01 -11.41 -12.72
CA GLN A 223 -54.36 -10.92 -12.40
C GLN A 223 -54.42 -9.48 -11.86
N PHE A 224 -53.75 -8.53 -12.53
CA PHE A 224 -53.92 -7.12 -12.20
C PHE A 224 -55.23 -6.55 -12.82
N PRO A 225 -55.99 -5.70 -12.10
CA PRO A 225 -57.14 -5.00 -12.66
C PRO A 225 -56.72 -4.09 -13.82
N PRO A 226 -57.55 -3.88 -14.87
CA PRO A 226 -57.22 -3.08 -16.07
C PRO A 226 -56.81 -1.60 -15.85
N ASN A 227 -56.79 -1.11 -14.61
CA ASN A 227 -56.43 0.25 -14.23
C ASN A 227 -55.40 0.32 -13.09
N ALA A 228 -54.79 -0.82 -12.72
CA ALA A 228 -53.75 -0.84 -11.69
C ALA A 228 -52.40 -0.40 -12.28
N PRO A 229 -51.54 0.30 -11.52
CA PRO A 229 -50.23 0.76 -11.99
C PRO A 229 -49.28 -0.36 -12.45
N PHE A 230 -49.57 -1.62 -12.09
CA PHE A 230 -48.80 -2.81 -12.47
C PHE A 230 -49.51 -3.70 -13.52
N TYR A 231 -50.59 -3.21 -14.13
CA TYR A 231 -51.31 -3.96 -15.16
C TYR A 231 -50.48 -4.07 -16.44
N HIS A 232 -50.10 -5.30 -16.82
CA HIS A 232 -49.36 -5.58 -18.04
C HIS A 232 -49.90 -6.82 -18.77
N ASN A 233 -49.82 -6.85 -20.10
CA ASN A 233 -50.21 -8.00 -20.92
C ASN A 233 -49.08 -9.06 -20.90
N GLN A 234 -49.05 -9.88 -19.84
CA GLN A 234 -47.98 -10.85 -19.58
C GLN A 234 -48.08 -12.09 -20.49
N SER A 235 -47.47 -12.03 -21.67
CA SER A 235 -47.47 -13.14 -22.64
C SER A 235 -46.22 -14.05 -22.57
N GLY A 236 -45.24 -13.71 -21.71
CA GLY A 236 -43.95 -14.39 -21.60
C GLY A 236 -43.89 -15.57 -20.61
N PRO A 237 -42.82 -16.41 -20.68
CA PRO A 237 -42.57 -17.45 -19.68
C PRO A 237 -42.32 -16.83 -18.30
N LEU A 238 -42.64 -17.59 -17.24
CA LEU A 238 -42.44 -17.15 -15.85
C LEU A 238 -40.97 -16.84 -15.58
N VAL A 239 -40.73 -15.70 -14.92
CA VAL A 239 -39.41 -15.32 -14.46
C VAL A 239 -39.04 -16.27 -13.30
N PRO A 240 -37.89 -16.98 -13.37
CA PRO A 240 -37.47 -17.89 -12.31
C PRO A 240 -37.07 -17.10 -11.06
N LEU A 241 -37.08 -17.76 -9.90
CA LEU A 241 -36.67 -17.15 -8.65
C LEU A 241 -35.16 -17.03 -8.55
N LEU A 242 -34.69 -16.00 -7.87
CA LEU A 242 -33.30 -15.81 -7.51
C LEU A 242 -32.95 -16.70 -6.32
N CYS A 243 -31.83 -17.41 -6.41
CA CYS A 243 -31.32 -18.17 -5.28
C CYS A 243 -30.89 -17.24 -4.16
N ASN A 244 -31.37 -17.49 -2.95
CA ASN A 244 -30.79 -16.94 -1.74
C ASN A 244 -29.65 -17.87 -1.29
N PRO A 245 -28.38 -17.43 -1.27
CA PRO A 245 -27.27 -18.29 -0.85
C PRO A 245 -27.32 -18.63 0.65
N LEU A 246 -28.22 -17.99 1.40
CA LEU A 246 -28.39 -18.13 2.83
C LEU A 246 -29.74 -18.78 3.17
N ASP A 247 -29.75 -19.54 4.27
CA ASP A 247 -30.97 -20.01 4.91
C ASP A 247 -31.54 -18.98 5.91
N GLN A 248 -32.67 -19.31 6.55
CA GLN A 248 -33.33 -18.46 7.56
C GLN A 248 -32.46 -18.20 8.80
N ASN A 249 -31.39 -18.98 9.00
CA ASN A 249 -30.43 -18.82 10.10
C ASN A 249 -29.11 -18.19 9.61
N HIS A 250 -29.09 -17.55 8.43
CA HIS A 250 -27.92 -16.94 7.81
C HIS A 250 -26.73 -17.90 7.59
N LYS A 251 -27.03 -19.19 7.37
CA LYS A 251 -26.05 -20.22 7.02
C LYS A 251 -26.07 -20.48 5.51
N PRO A 252 -24.93 -20.86 4.91
CA PRO A 252 -24.87 -21.20 3.50
C PRO A 252 -25.82 -22.36 3.17
N ARG A 253 -26.60 -22.22 2.10
CA ARG A 253 -27.45 -23.29 1.55
C ARG A 253 -27.17 -23.53 0.06
N PRO A 254 -27.33 -24.76 -0.43
CA PRO A 254 -27.35 -24.99 -1.87
C PRO A 254 -28.63 -24.39 -2.49
N CYS A 255 -28.50 -23.91 -3.72
CA CYS A 255 -29.63 -23.44 -4.54
C CYS A 255 -30.41 -24.62 -5.11
N ALA A 256 -31.73 -24.47 -5.23
CA ALA A 256 -32.57 -25.45 -5.90
C ALA A 256 -32.36 -25.41 -7.43
N PRO A 257 -32.65 -26.50 -8.17
CA PRO A 257 -32.37 -26.58 -9.61
C PRO A 257 -33.09 -25.53 -10.49
N ASP A 258 -34.20 -25.01 -9.99
CA ASP A 258 -35.07 -24.00 -10.59
C ASP A 258 -34.73 -22.56 -10.17
N GLU A 259 -33.82 -22.39 -9.21
CA GLU A 259 -33.35 -21.08 -8.77
C GLU A 259 -32.16 -20.59 -9.63
N VAL A 260 -32.12 -19.28 -9.88
CA VAL A 260 -31.04 -18.63 -10.61
C VAL A 260 -29.96 -18.14 -9.65
N LEU A 261 -28.71 -18.49 -9.92
CA LEU A 261 -27.57 -17.97 -9.16
C LEU A 261 -27.39 -16.47 -9.37
N LEU A 262 -27.01 -15.74 -8.31
CA LEU A 262 -26.75 -14.29 -8.37
C LEU A 262 -25.79 -13.90 -9.50
N ALA A 263 -24.73 -14.68 -9.70
CA ALA A 263 -23.73 -14.43 -10.75
C ALA A 263 -24.31 -14.47 -12.17
N ASN A 264 -25.35 -15.27 -12.40
CA ASN A 264 -25.95 -15.49 -13.73
C ASN A 264 -27.24 -14.70 -13.94
N ALA A 265 -27.78 -14.09 -12.88
CA ALA A 265 -29.10 -13.47 -12.88
C ALA A 265 -29.25 -12.38 -13.95
N SER A 266 -28.21 -11.56 -14.18
CA SER A 266 -28.22 -10.53 -15.22
C SER A 266 -28.48 -11.10 -16.61
N GLN A 267 -27.79 -12.19 -16.96
CA GLN A 267 -27.90 -12.81 -18.26
C GLN A 267 -29.23 -13.55 -18.42
N VAL A 268 -29.70 -14.22 -17.37
CA VAL A 268 -30.98 -14.96 -17.40
C VAL A 268 -32.16 -13.99 -17.48
N TYR A 269 -32.23 -12.98 -16.61
CA TYR A 269 -33.38 -12.07 -16.53
C TYR A 269 -33.52 -11.18 -17.77
N LYS A 270 -32.42 -10.91 -18.48
CA LYS A 270 -32.43 -10.19 -19.76
C LYS A 270 -33.30 -10.89 -20.82
N GLY A 271 -33.44 -12.22 -20.75
CA GLY A 271 -34.31 -12.99 -21.64
C GLY A 271 -35.80 -12.79 -21.41
N TYR A 272 -36.19 -12.13 -20.32
CA TYR A 272 -37.59 -11.91 -19.93
C TYR A 272 -38.06 -10.48 -20.17
N ILE A 273 -37.20 -9.62 -20.75
CA ILE A 273 -37.51 -8.22 -21.03
C ILE A 273 -38.50 -8.12 -22.20
N CYS A 274 -39.58 -7.37 -22.00
CA CYS A 274 -40.54 -7.00 -23.04
C CYS A 274 -40.26 -5.59 -23.58
N GLN A 275 -40.66 -5.32 -24.81
CA GLN A 275 -40.81 -3.95 -25.31
C GLN A 275 -42.11 -3.37 -24.77
N VAL A 276 -42.09 -2.08 -24.40
CA VAL A 276 -43.25 -1.39 -23.82
C VAL A 276 -43.85 -0.38 -24.80
N ASN A 277 -45.15 -0.12 -24.68
CA ASN A 277 -45.83 0.98 -25.38
C ASN A 277 -45.68 2.32 -24.65
N ALA A 278 -46.34 3.38 -25.15
CA ALA A 278 -46.30 4.72 -24.54
C ALA A 278 -46.86 4.78 -23.11
N GLU A 279 -47.71 3.83 -22.73
CA GLU A 279 -48.25 3.69 -21.37
C GLU A 279 -47.39 2.80 -20.45
N GLY A 280 -46.24 2.30 -20.92
CA GLY A 280 -45.35 1.43 -20.14
C GLY A 280 -45.78 -0.03 -20.07
N ILE A 281 -46.72 -0.45 -20.94
CA ILE A 281 -47.27 -1.81 -20.98
C ILE A 281 -46.49 -2.67 -21.97
N CYS A 282 -46.13 -3.90 -21.58
CA CYS A 282 -45.49 -4.87 -22.46
C CYS A 282 -46.33 -5.16 -23.73
N THR A 283 -45.73 -5.02 -24.91
CA THR A 283 -46.33 -5.34 -26.22
C THR A 283 -45.76 -6.63 -26.84
N THR A 284 -44.52 -7.00 -26.48
CA THR A 284 -43.89 -8.25 -26.92
C THR A 284 -43.96 -9.31 -25.82
N GLN A 285 -43.64 -10.56 -26.20
CA GLN A 285 -43.47 -11.65 -25.23
C GLN A 285 -42.39 -11.27 -24.18
N GLY A 286 -42.75 -11.32 -22.90
CA GLY A 286 -41.88 -10.98 -21.78
C GLY A 286 -42.70 -10.67 -20.52
N ARG A 287 -42.02 -10.53 -19.38
CA ARG A 287 -42.63 -10.23 -18.06
C ARG A 287 -41.94 -9.11 -17.30
N LEU A 288 -40.81 -8.61 -17.80
CA LEU A 288 -40.06 -7.50 -17.21
C LEU A 288 -40.02 -6.30 -18.18
N THR A 289 -40.32 -5.11 -17.68
CA THR A 289 -39.98 -3.86 -18.39
C THR A 289 -38.50 -3.55 -18.17
N GLN A 290 -37.90 -2.73 -19.04
CA GLN A 290 -36.51 -2.31 -18.87
C GLN A 290 -36.27 -1.67 -17.49
N GLY A 291 -37.17 -0.80 -17.02
CA GLY A 291 -37.07 -0.16 -15.71
C GLY A 291 -37.14 -1.15 -14.54
N SER A 292 -38.05 -2.13 -14.61
CA SER A 292 -38.13 -3.18 -13.58
C SER A 292 -36.88 -4.07 -13.56
N TYR A 293 -36.34 -4.40 -14.74
CA TYR A 293 -35.10 -5.15 -14.87
C TYR A 293 -33.94 -4.37 -14.25
N ASP A 294 -33.81 -3.07 -14.53
CA ASP A 294 -32.74 -2.23 -13.99
C ASP A 294 -32.82 -2.13 -12.44
N GLN A 295 -34.03 -2.00 -11.88
CA GLN A 295 -34.26 -2.00 -10.43
C GLN A 295 -33.91 -3.34 -9.78
N MET A 296 -34.37 -4.46 -10.36
CA MET A 296 -34.03 -5.80 -9.88
C MET A 296 -32.52 -6.03 -9.96
N MET A 297 -31.87 -5.60 -11.04
CA MET A 297 -30.44 -5.77 -11.22
C MET A 297 -29.61 -5.00 -10.22
N GLY A 298 -30.03 -3.80 -9.82
CA GLY A 298 -29.31 -3.08 -8.77
C GLY A 298 -29.44 -3.75 -7.39
N ALA A 299 -30.60 -4.32 -7.06
CA ALA A 299 -30.75 -5.14 -5.83
C ALA A 299 -29.90 -6.41 -5.89
N ILE A 300 -29.91 -7.13 -7.02
CA ILE A 300 -29.06 -8.30 -7.26
C ILE A 300 -27.58 -7.95 -7.16
N ASN A 301 -27.16 -6.81 -7.73
CA ASN A 301 -25.76 -6.38 -7.69
C ASN A 301 -25.30 -6.08 -6.26
N VAL A 302 -26.15 -5.48 -5.42
CA VAL A 302 -25.87 -5.31 -3.98
C VAL A 302 -25.70 -6.67 -3.30
N ALA A 303 -26.66 -7.58 -3.49
CA ALA A 303 -26.61 -8.91 -2.88
C ALA A 303 -25.33 -9.67 -3.29
N PHE A 304 -25.01 -9.68 -4.59
CA PHE A 304 -23.80 -10.30 -5.11
C PHE A 304 -22.52 -9.67 -4.53
N THR A 305 -22.48 -8.35 -4.44
CA THR A 305 -21.33 -7.61 -3.93
C THR A 305 -21.10 -7.89 -2.45
N LEU A 306 -22.15 -7.87 -1.62
CA LEU A 306 -22.06 -8.15 -0.19
C LEU A 306 -21.65 -9.60 0.09
N ASP A 307 -22.21 -10.56 -0.66
CA ASP A 307 -21.83 -11.98 -0.58
C ASP A 307 -20.35 -12.18 -0.97
N HIS A 308 -19.92 -11.61 -2.09
CA HIS A 308 -18.57 -11.77 -2.61
C HIS A 308 -17.50 -11.11 -1.72
N TYR A 309 -17.76 -9.91 -1.20
CA TYR A 309 -16.81 -9.18 -0.36
C TYR A 309 -16.89 -9.54 1.13
N GLY A 310 -17.91 -10.30 1.57
CA GLY A 310 -18.07 -10.71 2.96
C GLY A 310 -16.82 -11.31 3.61
N PRO A 311 -16.15 -12.31 2.99
CA PRO A 311 -14.89 -12.87 3.52
C PRO A 311 -13.75 -11.85 3.60
N PHE A 312 -13.69 -10.90 2.65
CA PHE A 312 -12.69 -9.85 2.66
C PHE A 312 -12.94 -8.85 3.80
N LEU A 313 -14.19 -8.44 4.05
CA LEU A 313 -14.55 -7.60 5.19
C LEU A 313 -14.25 -8.31 6.52
N ALA A 314 -14.53 -9.61 6.61
CA ALA A 314 -14.15 -10.43 7.75
C ALA A 314 -12.62 -10.39 7.99
N SER A 315 -11.83 -10.52 6.92
CA SER A 315 -10.36 -10.51 7.00
C SER A 315 -9.75 -9.16 7.43
N ILE A 316 -10.47 -8.06 7.21
CA ILE A 316 -10.07 -6.75 7.72
C ILE A 316 -10.44 -6.65 9.20
N ALA A 317 -11.65 -7.07 9.55
CA ALA A 317 -12.20 -6.99 10.89
C ALA A 317 -11.41 -7.84 11.91
N ASP A 318 -11.02 -9.05 11.53
CA ASP A 318 -10.23 -9.98 12.35
C ASP A 318 -8.71 -9.73 12.28
N CYS A 319 -8.30 -8.66 11.59
CA CYS A 319 -6.91 -8.31 11.29
C CYS A 319 -6.11 -9.35 10.49
N THR A 320 -6.70 -10.42 9.96
CA THR A 320 -5.98 -11.43 9.19
C THR A 320 -5.29 -10.80 7.98
N PHE A 321 -5.95 -9.87 7.29
CA PHE A 321 -5.37 -9.12 6.17
C PHE A 321 -4.11 -8.35 6.56
N VAL A 322 -4.17 -7.64 7.70
CA VAL A 322 -3.04 -6.84 8.20
C VAL A 322 -1.91 -7.75 8.68
N ARG A 323 -2.26 -8.84 9.38
CA ARG A 323 -1.32 -9.85 9.85
C ARG A 323 -0.57 -10.52 8.72
N ASP A 324 -1.27 -10.91 7.65
CA ASP A 324 -0.64 -11.50 6.47
C ASP A 324 0.25 -10.49 5.76
N THR A 325 -0.18 -9.22 5.70
CA THR A 325 0.63 -8.12 5.13
C THR A 325 1.91 -7.89 5.94
N PHE A 326 1.82 -7.82 7.27
CA PHE A 326 2.97 -7.62 8.13
C PHE A 326 3.90 -8.82 8.14
N ARG A 327 3.35 -10.04 8.17
CA ARG A 327 4.14 -11.27 8.02
C ARG A 327 4.94 -11.28 6.72
N ASP A 328 4.34 -10.85 5.62
CA ASP A 328 5.05 -10.74 4.35
C ASP A 328 6.17 -9.69 4.40
N ILE A 329 5.93 -8.54 5.04
CA ILE A 329 6.96 -7.51 5.23
C ILE A 329 8.11 -8.02 6.12
N THR A 330 7.79 -8.64 7.26
CA THR A 330 8.81 -9.11 8.21
C THR A 330 9.64 -10.25 7.65
N THR A 331 9.04 -11.15 6.86
CA THR A 331 9.75 -12.29 6.28
C THR A 331 10.52 -11.96 5.00
N LYS A 332 9.94 -11.15 4.09
CA LYS A 332 10.50 -10.92 2.76
C LYS A 332 11.31 -9.62 2.66
N ASN A 333 10.93 -8.58 3.41
CA ASN A 333 11.48 -7.23 3.22
C ASN A 333 12.46 -6.84 4.35
N CYS A 334 12.10 -7.09 5.61
CA CYS A 334 12.92 -6.71 6.76
C CYS A 334 14.37 -7.22 6.76
N PRO A 335 14.67 -8.48 6.39
CA PRO A 335 16.05 -8.97 6.33
C PRO A 335 16.90 -8.17 5.33
N GLY A 336 16.31 -7.83 4.18
CA GLY A 336 16.95 -7.01 3.15
C GLY A 336 17.28 -5.61 3.67
N LEU A 337 16.34 -4.91 4.31
CA LEU A 337 16.60 -3.57 4.86
C LEU A 337 17.65 -3.59 5.97
N SER A 338 17.60 -4.58 6.88
CA SER A 338 18.56 -4.70 7.99
C SER A 338 19.98 -4.91 7.47
N ILE A 339 20.17 -5.90 6.60
CA ILE A 339 21.50 -6.20 6.03
C ILE A 339 22.01 -4.99 5.26
N THR A 340 21.21 -4.45 4.33
CA THR A 340 21.67 -3.37 3.42
C THR A 340 21.98 -2.06 4.14
N SER A 341 21.21 -1.68 5.16
CA SER A 341 21.53 -0.53 6.01
C SER A 341 22.82 -0.75 6.82
N GLN A 342 23.13 -1.99 7.19
CA GLN A 342 24.40 -2.35 7.82
C GLN A 342 25.60 -2.08 6.93
N TRP A 343 25.53 -2.47 5.65
CA TRP A 343 26.59 -2.21 4.68
C TRP A 343 26.86 -0.71 4.48
N ILE A 344 25.83 0.14 4.54
CA ILE A 344 25.97 1.58 4.35
C ILE A 344 26.76 2.21 5.51
N TYR A 345 26.33 2.02 6.77
CA TYR A 345 27.05 2.64 7.89
C TYR A 345 28.45 2.04 8.06
N ALA A 346 28.62 0.73 7.85
CA ALA A 346 29.94 0.09 7.90
C ALA A 346 30.86 0.60 6.77
N GLY A 347 30.30 0.81 5.57
CA GLY A 347 30.99 1.44 4.45
C GLY A 347 31.43 2.87 4.75
N LEU A 348 30.54 3.70 5.30
CA LEU A 348 30.86 5.08 5.68
C LEU A 348 31.92 5.15 6.79
N ALA A 349 31.79 4.33 7.83
CA ALA A 349 32.75 4.27 8.93
C ALA A 349 34.13 3.81 8.45
N SER A 350 34.20 2.79 7.58
CA SER A 350 35.46 2.30 7.03
C SER A 350 36.13 3.30 6.08
N LEU A 351 35.35 3.97 5.22
CA LEU A 351 35.81 5.08 4.37
C LEU A 351 36.38 6.23 5.20
N SER A 352 35.65 6.66 6.23
CA SER A 352 36.07 7.75 7.10
C SER A 352 37.34 7.40 7.87
N GLY A 353 37.42 6.19 8.44
CA GLY A 353 38.62 5.68 9.10
C GLY A 353 39.83 5.67 8.16
N ALA A 354 39.65 5.21 6.91
CA ALA A 354 40.72 5.23 5.91
C ALA A 354 41.17 6.65 5.56
N VAL A 355 40.27 7.61 5.34
CA VAL A 355 40.69 8.98 5.07
C VAL A 355 41.40 9.56 6.29
N MET A 356 40.87 9.38 7.50
CA MET A 356 41.48 9.85 8.75
C MET A 356 42.92 9.38 8.92
N PHE A 357 43.18 8.07 8.77
CA PHE A 357 44.54 7.53 8.84
C PHE A 357 45.44 8.12 7.76
N SER A 358 44.93 8.38 6.54
CA SER A 358 45.69 8.98 5.44
C SER A 358 46.16 10.39 5.80
N LEU A 359 45.26 11.21 6.35
CA LEU A 359 45.56 12.58 6.78
C LEU A 359 46.65 12.60 7.86
N ILE A 360 46.57 11.69 8.84
CA ILE A 360 47.56 11.57 9.91
C ILE A 360 48.93 11.20 9.32
N PHE A 361 48.99 10.21 8.42
CA PHE A 361 50.24 9.81 7.76
C PHE A 361 50.86 10.95 6.94
N TRP A 362 50.06 11.75 6.23
CA TRP A 362 50.58 12.89 5.48
C TRP A 362 51.18 13.96 6.38
N LEU A 363 50.54 14.27 7.52
CA LEU A 363 51.08 15.22 8.49
C LEU A 363 52.42 14.77 9.07
N ILE A 364 52.54 13.48 9.43
CA ILE A 364 53.79 12.90 9.92
C ILE A 364 54.87 12.98 8.84
N PHE A 365 54.55 12.57 7.61
CA PHE A 365 55.49 12.55 6.50
C PHE A 365 56.01 13.96 6.13
N VAL A 366 55.12 14.96 6.06
CA VAL A 366 55.50 16.35 5.80
C VAL A 366 56.38 16.91 6.91
N ARG A 367 56.05 16.60 8.18
CA ARG A 367 56.85 17.02 9.34
C ARG A 367 58.24 16.39 9.32
N GLU A 368 58.34 15.09 9.06
CA GLU A 368 59.62 14.39 8.99
C GLU A 368 60.49 14.91 7.83
N ARG A 369 59.88 15.13 6.66
CA ARG A 369 60.58 15.72 5.50
C ARG A 369 61.10 17.13 5.81
N ARG A 370 60.36 17.94 6.59
CA ARG A 370 60.82 19.25 7.07
C ARG A 370 62.05 19.10 7.98
N HIS A 371 62.01 18.20 8.96
CA HIS A 371 63.15 17.95 9.84
C HIS A 371 64.38 17.52 9.03
N ARG A 372 64.27 16.52 8.14
CA ARG A 372 65.39 16.09 7.28
C ARG A 372 65.96 17.23 6.42
N SER A 373 65.12 18.11 5.89
CA SER A 373 65.57 19.28 5.11
C SER A 373 66.29 20.32 5.98
N GLN A 374 65.80 20.58 7.19
CA GLN A 374 66.44 21.51 8.13
C GLN A 374 67.79 20.99 8.62
N THR A 375 67.89 19.70 8.98
CA THR A 375 69.15 19.07 9.41
C THR A 375 70.18 19.03 8.27
N LYS A 376 69.77 18.78 7.02
CA LYS A 376 70.69 18.88 5.86
C LYS A 376 71.23 20.29 5.67
N LYS A 377 70.38 21.32 5.82
CA LYS A 377 70.82 22.73 5.71
C LYS A 377 71.80 23.11 6.83
N SER A 378 71.55 22.68 8.07
CA SER A 378 72.46 22.95 9.19
C SER A 378 73.80 22.23 9.05
N MET A 379 73.82 20.97 8.58
CA MET A 379 75.07 20.24 8.30
C MET A 379 75.90 20.89 7.19
N ILE A 380 75.26 21.34 6.10
CA ILE A 380 75.95 22.07 5.02
C ILE A 380 76.54 23.40 5.53
N GLN A 381 75.84 24.06 6.46
CA GLN A 381 76.32 25.31 7.06
C GLN A 381 77.50 25.08 8.02
N MET A 382 77.52 23.96 8.76
CA MET A 382 78.66 23.56 9.60
C MET A 382 79.89 23.15 8.79
N ASN A 383 79.74 22.49 7.63
CA ASN A 383 80.87 22.11 6.77
C ASN A 383 81.47 23.28 5.95
N ARG A 384 80.92 24.49 6.07
CA ARG A 384 81.43 25.72 5.42
C ARG A 384 82.30 26.58 6.35
N PHE A 385 82.39 26.22 7.62
CA PHE A 385 83.40 26.69 8.56
C PHE A 385 84.48 25.61 8.67
#